data_AF-A0A1V1SX97-F1
#
_entry.id   AF-A0A1V1SX97-F1
#
_cell.length_a   1.000
_cell.length_b   1.000
_cell.length_c   1.000
_cell.angle_alpha   90.00
_cell.angle_beta   90.00
_cell.angle_gamma   90.00
#
_symmetry.space_group_name_H-M   'P 1'
#
loop_
_entity.id
_entity.type
_entity.pdbx_description
1 polymer ?
#
loop_
_entity_poly.entity_id
_entity_poly.type
_entity_poly.pdbx_seq_one_letter_code
_entity_poly.pdbx_strand_id
1 'polypeptide(L)'
;MKWGTRVPPPGYEDKELDAVNLRSGLSTVLAISQQGNGFLQSNKLDGNLFNTEPSKCAVVVGIAVDLVHLPASLLAPYMPDTANSINKRLRADPLPIPDCWSADPIMPGHKIGKAEHLFRPIGPEKAQEWRKAFGADEAKKAKEEDAALKVKKKAALRTAKAAKADSSR
;
A
#
# COMPACT_ATOMS: atom_id res chain seq x y z
N MET A 1 -21.62 -35.22 1.94
CA MET A 1 -21.21 -34.33 3.05
C MET A 1 -21.54 -32.90 2.64
N LYS A 2 -22.48 -32.26 3.33
CA LYS A 2 -22.98 -30.91 3.02
C LYS A 2 -21.92 -29.89 3.45
N TRP A 3 -21.47 -29.07 2.51
CA TRP A 3 -20.63 -27.91 2.78
C TRP A 3 -21.49 -26.87 3.52
N GLY A 4 -21.19 -26.67 4.81
CA GLY A 4 -21.88 -25.69 5.64
C GLY A 4 -21.43 -24.29 5.30
N THR A 5 -22.19 -23.59 4.47
CA THR A 5 -22.14 -22.12 4.37
C THR A 5 -22.61 -21.54 5.70
N ARG A 6 -21.67 -21.34 6.63
CA ARG A 6 -21.93 -20.61 7.87
C ARG A 6 -22.00 -19.14 7.49
N VAL A 7 -23.20 -18.68 7.13
CA VAL A 7 -23.48 -17.26 6.93
C VAL A 7 -23.24 -16.57 8.27
N PRO A 8 -22.33 -15.58 8.36
CA PRO A 8 -22.07 -14.88 9.61
C PRO A 8 -23.33 -14.14 10.08
N PRO A 9 -23.55 -13.99 11.41
CA PRO A 9 -24.72 -13.30 11.97
C PRO A 9 -24.87 -11.85 11.45
N PRO A 10 -26.08 -11.28 11.39
CA PRO A 10 -26.28 -9.89 11.00
C PRO A 10 -25.82 -8.95 12.13
N GLY A 11 -24.85 -8.08 11.82
CA GLY A 11 -24.18 -7.16 12.76
C GLY A 11 -22.65 -7.08 12.58
N TYR A 12 -22.10 -7.86 11.65
CA TYR A 12 -20.69 -7.95 11.29
C TYR A 12 -20.35 -6.97 10.17
N GLU A 13 -20.07 -5.72 10.52
CA GLU A 13 -19.77 -4.66 9.54
C GLU A 13 -18.47 -3.94 9.91
N ASP A 14 -17.47 -4.06 9.03
CA ASP A 14 -16.22 -3.31 9.11
C ASP A 14 -16.56 -1.88 8.67
N LYS A 15 -16.84 -1.03 9.65
CA LYS A 15 -17.59 0.25 9.50
C LYS A 15 -17.09 1.15 8.38
N GLU A 16 -15.82 1.04 7.97
CA GLU A 16 -15.27 1.84 6.87
C GLU A 16 -15.33 1.17 5.50
N LEU A 17 -15.24 -0.16 5.44
CA LEU A 17 -15.46 -0.93 4.21
C LEU A 17 -16.95 -0.93 3.83
N ASP A 18 -17.84 -1.06 4.83
CA ASP A 18 -19.29 -0.98 4.63
C ASP A 18 -19.79 0.44 4.35
N ALA A 19 -19.05 1.45 4.81
CA ALA A 19 -19.30 2.84 4.43
C ALA A 19 -18.72 3.23 3.06
N VAL A 20 -18.20 2.28 2.27
CA VAL A 20 -17.59 2.51 0.94
C VAL A 20 -16.38 3.45 0.99
N ASN A 21 -15.78 3.64 2.18
CA ASN A 21 -14.59 4.47 2.38
C ASN A 21 -13.32 3.66 2.12
N LEU A 22 -13.20 3.14 0.90
CA LEU A 22 -12.08 2.28 0.46
C LEU A 22 -10.71 2.88 0.77
N ARG A 23 -10.57 4.21 0.67
CA ARG A 23 -9.32 4.91 0.98
C ARG A 23 -8.99 4.90 2.47
N SER A 24 -10.00 5.04 3.33
CA SER A 24 -9.83 5.09 4.77
C SER A 24 -9.53 3.70 5.32
N GLY A 25 -10.26 2.68 4.85
CA GLY A 25 -9.95 1.27 5.15
C GLY A 25 -8.51 0.89 4.77
N LEU A 26 -8.04 1.27 3.58
CA LEU A 26 -6.65 1.02 3.17
C LEU A 26 -5.64 1.74 4.06
N SER A 27 -5.92 2.99 4.46
CA SER A 27 -5.06 3.75 5.38
C SER A 27 -4.94 3.06 6.74
N THR A 28 -6.05 2.51 7.25
CA THR A 28 -6.08 1.77 8.51
C THR A 28 -5.24 0.49 8.42
N VAL A 29 -5.35 -0.26 7.32
CA VAL A 29 -4.53 -1.47 7.08
C VAL A 29 -3.03 -1.13 7.04
N LEU A 30 -2.66 -0.02 6.39
CA LEU A 30 -1.27 0.46 6.36
C LEU A 30 -0.78 0.90 7.74
N ALA A 31 -1.64 1.55 8.54
CA ALA A 31 -1.30 1.94 9.90
C ALA A 31 -1.01 0.72 10.80
N ILE A 32 -1.81 -0.35 10.69
CA ILE A 32 -1.57 -1.62 11.39
C ILE A 32 -0.21 -2.22 10.99
N SER A 33 0.10 -2.24 9.69
CA SER A 33 1.41 -2.71 9.21
C SER A 33 2.56 -1.85 9.72
N GLN A 34 2.38 -0.52 9.79
CA GLN A 34 3.38 0.40 10.34
C GLN A 34 3.64 0.14 11.83
N GLN A 35 2.59 -0.13 12.61
CA GLN A 35 2.72 -0.50 14.02
C GLN A 35 3.46 -1.84 14.19
N GLY A 36 3.20 -2.82 13.32
CA GLY A 36 3.95 -4.08 13.29
C GLY A 36 5.44 -3.88 13.02
N ASN A 37 5.79 -2.98 12.10
CA ASN A 37 7.19 -2.59 11.88
C ASN A 37 7.79 -1.90 13.11
N GLY A 38 7.02 -1.04 13.78
CA GLY A 38 7.42 -0.42 15.04
C GLY A 38 7.70 -1.46 16.13
N PHE A 39 6.85 -2.48 16.27
CA PHE A 39 7.05 -3.58 17.20
C PHE A 39 8.38 -4.33 16.94
N LEU A 40 8.69 -4.63 15.68
CA LEU A 40 9.95 -5.29 15.31
C LEU A 40 11.17 -4.43 15.64
N GLN A 41 11.07 -3.11 15.43
CA GLN A 41 12.15 -2.16 15.74
C GLN A 41 12.33 -1.99 17.25
N SER A 42 11.25 -1.88 18.02
CA SER A 42 11.31 -1.76 19.49
C SER A 42 11.92 -3.00 20.16
N ASN A 43 11.69 -4.18 19.58
CA ASN A 43 12.29 -5.42 20.07
C ASN A 43 13.71 -5.66 19.55
N LYS A 44 14.28 -4.77 18.72
CA LYS A 44 15.64 -4.87 18.16
C LYS A 44 15.92 -6.24 17.57
N LEU A 45 15.07 -6.66 16.63
CA LEU A 45 15.21 -7.94 15.93
C LEU A 45 16.43 -7.90 14.99
N ASP A 46 17.62 -7.89 15.59
CA ASP A 46 18.92 -7.88 14.94
C ASP A 46 19.60 -9.24 15.10
N GLY A 47 20.60 -9.53 14.26
CA GLY A 47 21.42 -10.73 14.39
C GLY A 47 22.08 -10.88 15.78
N ASN A 48 22.27 -9.78 16.50
CA ASN A 48 22.74 -9.81 17.89
C ASN A 48 21.70 -10.39 18.87
N LEU A 49 20.41 -10.09 18.71
CA LEU A 49 19.37 -10.63 19.60
C LEU A 49 19.23 -12.14 19.44
N PHE A 50 19.43 -12.64 18.21
CA PHE A 50 19.46 -14.07 17.93
C PHE A 50 20.59 -14.79 18.69
N ASN A 51 21.76 -14.15 18.82
CA ASN A 51 22.90 -14.73 19.53
C ASN A 51 22.80 -14.58 21.06
N THR A 52 22.20 -13.49 21.55
CA THR A 52 22.12 -13.21 22.99
C THR A 52 20.94 -13.90 23.66
N GLU A 53 19.74 -13.85 23.05
CA GLU A 53 18.49 -14.35 23.64
C GLU A 53 17.57 -14.99 22.58
N PRO A 54 17.88 -16.22 22.14
CA PRO A 54 17.14 -16.89 21.07
C PRO A 54 15.66 -17.11 21.42
N SER A 55 15.33 -17.33 22.69
CA SER A 55 13.95 -17.55 23.14
C SER A 55 13.07 -16.32 22.93
N LYS A 56 13.59 -15.11 23.21
CA LYS A 56 12.82 -13.87 23.00
C LYS A 56 12.66 -13.59 21.51
N CYS A 57 13.72 -13.82 20.73
CA CYS A 57 13.68 -13.69 19.27
C CYS A 57 12.59 -14.59 18.65
N ALA A 58 12.51 -15.86 19.09
CA ALA A 58 11.49 -16.79 18.60
C ALA A 58 10.05 -16.31 18.89
N VAL A 59 9.79 -15.75 20.08
CA VAL A 59 8.47 -15.20 20.45
C VAL A 59 8.12 -13.98 19.60
N VAL A 60 9.05 -13.04 19.44
CA VAL A 60 8.83 -11.83 18.64
C VAL A 60 8.57 -12.20 17.17
N VAL A 61 9.30 -13.17 16.63
CA VAL A 61 9.07 -13.68 15.26
C VAL A 61 7.71 -14.37 15.18
N GLY A 62 7.31 -15.21 16.14
CA GLY A 62 5.99 -15.84 16.16
C GLY A 62 4.86 -14.81 16.09
N ILE A 63 4.89 -13.84 17.00
CA ILE A 63 3.91 -12.74 17.05
C ILE A 63 3.90 -11.94 15.74
N ALA A 64 5.07 -11.68 15.15
CA ALA A 64 5.16 -10.95 13.89
C ALA A 64 4.54 -11.72 12.72
N VAL A 65 4.72 -13.05 12.67
CA VAL A 65 4.12 -13.89 11.63
C VAL A 65 2.60 -13.94 11.81
N ASP A 66 2.10 -14.08 13.05
CA ASP A 66 0.66 -13.99 13.34
C ASP A 66 0.07 -12.64 12.96
N LEU A 67 0.82 -11.56 13.24
CA LEU A 67 0.42 -10.22 12.86
C LEU A 67 0.38 -10.02 11.34
N VAL A 68 1.21 -10.70 10.55
CA VAL A 68 1.18 -10.60 9.07
C VAL A 68 -0.04 -11.29 8.46
N HIS A 69 -0.62 -12.27 9.16
CA HIS A 69 -1.79 -12.99 8.66
C HIS A 69 -3.06 -12.12 8.66
N LEU A 70 -3.24 -11.26 9.66
CA LEU A 70 -4.36 -10.31 9.75
C LEU A 70 -4.44 -9.31 8.56
N PRO A 71 -3.39 -8.52 8.22
CA PRO A 71 -3.41 -7.60 7.10
C PRO A 71 -3.49 -8.33 5.76
N ALA A 72 -3.09 -9.61 5.66
CA ALA A 72 -3.33 -10.39 4.45
C ALA A 72 -4.84 -10.55 4.17
N SER A 73 -5.64 -10.88 5.19
CA SER A 73 -7.10 -10.96 5.05
C SER A 73 -7.73 -9.59 4.77
N LEU A 74 -7.25 -8.52 5.43
CA LEU A 74 -7.74 -7.16 5.19
C LEU A 74 -7.36 -6.59 3.82
N LEU A 75 -6.22 -7.03 3.25
CA LEU A 75 -5.76 -6.64 1.92
C LEU A 75 -6.47 -7.41 0.80
N ALA A 76 -7.12 -8.53 1.08
CA ALA A 76 -7.81 -9.35 0.07
C ALA A 76 -8.76 -8.57 -0.86
N PRO A 77 -9.62 -7.63 -0.37
CA PRO A 77 -10.49 -6.82 -1.26
C PRO A 77 -9.73 -5.80 -2.12
N TYR A 78 -8.50 -5.42 -1.77
CA TYR A 78 -7.70 -4.42 -2.48
C TYR A 78 -6.66 -5.03 -3.41
N MET A 79 -5.98 -6.08 -2.93
CA MET A 79 -4.85 -6.75 -3.58
C MET A 79 -4.94 -8.27 -3.35
N PRO A 80 -5.85 -8.96 -4.06
CA PRO A 80 -6.08 -10.39 -3.87
C PRO A 80 -4.84 -11.25 -4.21
N ASP A 81 -4.07 -10.87 -5.22
CA ASP A 81 -2.83 -11.58 -5.58
C ASP A 81 -1.77 -11.49 -4.49
N THR A 82 -1.65 -10.32 -3.86
CA THR A 82 -0.74 -10.10 -2.73
C THR A 82 -1.19 -10.87 -1.51
N ALA A 83 -2.49 -10.84 -1.18
CA ALA A 83 -3.07 -11.62 -0.09
C ALA A 83 -2.84 -13.12 -0.29
N ASN A 84 -3.09 -13.64 -1.50
CA ASN A 84 -2.83 -15.04 -1.85
C ASN A 84 -1.34 -15.40 -1.75
N SER A 85 -0.46 -14.49 -2.19
CA SER A 85 0.98 -14.69 -2.10
C SER A 85 1.45 -14.76 -0.63
N ILE A 86 0.88 -13.93 0.25
CA ILE A 86 1.15 -13.96 1.69
C ILE A 86 0.66 -15.29 2.28
N ASN A 87 -0.60 -15.68 2.02
CA ASN A 87 -1.18 -16.93 2.55
C ASN A 87 -0.43 -18.17 2.06
N LYS A 88 0.01 -18.20 0.79
CA LYS A 88 0.85 -19.28 0.24
C LYS A 88 2.18 -19.43 0.97
N ARG A 89 2.78 -18.31 1.40
CA ARG A 89 4.04 -18.30 2.14
C ARG A 89 3.85 -18.68 3.60
N LEU A 90 2.79 -18.19 4.21
CA LEU A 90 2.37 -18.61 5.54
C LEU A 90 1.89 -20.05 5.56
N ARG A 91 1.55 -20.67 4.41
CA ARG A 91 0.88 -21.98 4.33
C ARG A 91 -0.35 -22.07 5.23
N ALA A 92 -1.08 -20.97 5.33
CA ALA A 92 -2.29 -20.86 6.12
C ALA A 92 -3.47 -20.62 5.16
N ASP A 93 -4.62 -21.18 5.50
CA ASP A 93 -5.86 -20.87 4.80
C ASP A 93 -6.26 -19.42 5.08
N PRO A 94 -6.92 -18.74 4.12
CA PRO A 94 -7.39 -17.38 4.33
C PRO A 94 -8.38 -17.35 5.50
N LEU A 95 -8.00 -16.67 6.58
CA LEU A 95 -8.88 -16.50 7.74
C LEU A 95 -9.90 -15.40 7.52
N PRO A 96 -11.15 -15.58 7.98
CA PRO A 96 -12.10 -14.49 8.10
C PRO A 96 -11.57 -13.44 9.08
N ILE A 97 -11.88 -12.16 8.82
CA ILE A 97 -11.42 -11.03 9.64
C ILE A 97 -12.04 -11.16 11.05
N PRO A 98 -11.22 -11.29 12.12
CA PRO A 98 -11.72 -11.43 13.48
C PRO A 98 -11.98 -10.06 14.14
N ASP A 99 -13.00 -9.98 15.01
CA ASP A 99 -13.36 -8.75 15.76
C ASP A 99 -12.30 -8.33 16.79
N CYS A 100 -11.59 -9.32 17.34
CA CYS A 100 -10.48 -9.12 18.26
C CYS A 100 -9.29 -9.90 17.71
N TRP A 101 -8.17 -9.20 17.51
CA TRP A 101 -6.93 -9.86 17.12
C TRP A 101 -6.36 -10.64 18.30
N SER A 102 -6.09 -11.92 18.10
CA SER A 102 -5.31 -12.75 19.02
C SER A 102 -4.15 -13.41 18.27
N ALA A 103 -3.02 -13.58 18.96
CA ALA A 103 -1.82 -14.20 18.41
C ALA A 103 -1.89 -15.75 18.48
N ASP A 104 -3.03 -16.30 18.05
CA ASP A 104 -3.27 -17.75 18.00
C ASP A 104 -3.33 -18.40 16.60
N PRO A 105 -3.33 -17.69 15.45
CA PRO A 105 -3.62 -18.33 14.18
C PRO A 105 -2.51 -19.28 13.72
N ILE A 106 -1.26 -19.10 14.16
CA ILE A 106 -0.13 -19.96 13.77
C ILE A 106 0.42 -20.69 14.99
N MET A 107 0.05 -21.96 15.12
CA MET A 107 0.53 -22.81 16.20
C MET A 107 2.06 -23.05 16.11
N PRO A 108 2.74 -23.21 17.26
CA PRO A 108 4.15 -23.56 17.29
C PRO A 108 4.40 -24.90 16.59
N GLY A 109 5.35 -24.93 15.66
CA GLY A 109 5.65 -26.10 14.81
C GLY A 109 5.11 -26.00 13.38
N HIS A 110 4.39 -24.93 13.06
CA HIS A 110 3.94 -24.65 11.69
C HIS A 110 5.11 -24.37 10.74
N LYS A 111 5.12 -25.03 9.57
CA LYS A 111 6.20 -24.89 8.59
C LYS A 111 5.89 -23.78 7.60
N ILE A 112 6.46 -22.61 7.84
CA ILE A 112 6.43 -21.46 6.91
C ILE A 112 7.22 -21.80 5.63
N GLY A 113 6.76 -21.27 4.48
CA GLY A 113 7.42 -21.37 3.19
C GLY A 113 8.64 -20.45 3.04
N LYS A 114 9.19 -20.35 1.82
CA LYS A 114 10.33 -19.47 1.52
C LYS A 114 9.89 -18.00 1.52
N ALA A 115 10.67 -17.14 2.16
CA ALA A 115 10.46 -15.70 2.07
C ALA A 115 10.86 -15.18 0.68
N GLU A 116 9.92 -14.53 0.01
CA GLU A 116 10.10 -13.80 -1.25
C GLU A 116 9.87 -12.29 -1.02
N HIS A 117 10.16 -11.43 -1.98
CA HIS A 117 9.79 -10.02 -1.89
C HIS A 117 8.35 -9.81 -2.35
N LEU A 118 7.50 -9.18 -1.53
CA LEU A 118 6.09 -8.95 -1.86
C LEU A 118 5.91 -7.82 -2.88
N PHE A 119 6.73 -6.77 -2.79
CA PHE A 119 6.63 -5.58 -3.64
C PHE A 119 7.97 -5.26 -4.25
N ARG A 120 8.08 -5.10 -5.56
CA ARG A 120 9.33 -4.67 -6.20
C ARG A 120 9.33 -3.14 -6.32
N PRO A 121 10.43 -2.45 -5.98
CA PRO A 121 10.51 -1.01 -6.15
C PRO A 121 10.37 -0.66 -7.63
N ILE A 122 9.54 0.34 -7.92
CA ILE A 122 9.39 0.88 -9.28
C ILE A 122 10.46 1.96 -9.45
N GLY A 123 11.47 1.68 -10.28
CA GLY A 123 12.51 2.64 -10.58
C GLY A 123 11.99 3.85 -11.36
N PRO A 124 12.61 5.03 -11.20
CA PRO A 124 12.19 6.25 -11.90
C PRO A 124 12.28 6.12 -13.43
N GLU A 125 13.16 5.25 -13.94
CA GLU A 125 13.31 4.97 -15.37
C GLU A 125 12.05 4.30 -15.96
N LYS A 126 11.50 3.29 -15.26
CA LYS A 126 10.26 2.63 -15.68
C LYS A 126 9.07 3.58 -15.60
N ALA A 127 9.04 4.46 -14.60
CA ALA A 127 8.02 5.49 -14.50
C ALA A 127 8.08 6.47 -15.69
N GLN A 128 9.28 6.86 -16.14
CA GLN A 128 9.45 7.71 -17.33
C GLN A 128 9.06 6.99 -18.62
N GLU A 129 9.39 5.71 -18.75
CA GLU A 129 9.01 4.87 -19.89
C GLU A 129 7.49 4.76 -20.01
N TRP A 130 6.80 4.44 -18.91
CA TRP A 130 5.33 4.36 -18.91
C TRP A 130 4.66 5.72 -19.10
N ARG A 131 5.26 6.81 -18.60
CA ARG A 131 4.76 8.17 -18.86
C ARG A 131 4.86 8.54 -20.35
N LYS A 132 5.91 8.10 -21.04
CA LYS A 132 6.06 8.32 -22.50
C LYS A 132 5.11 7.43 -23.30
N ALA A 133 4.94 6.17 -22.88
CA ALA A 133 4.10 5.20 -23.57
C ALA A 133 2.60 5.48 -23.41
N PHE A 134 2.16 5.90 -22.23
CA PHE A 134 0.74 6.05 -21.88
C PHE A 134 0.29 7.49 -21.60
N GLY A 135 1.22 8.46 -21.48
CA GLY A 135 0.92 9.87 -21.21
C GLY A 135 0.79 10.77 -22.45
N ALA A 136 0.63 10.20 -23.64
CA ALA A 136 0.66 10.95 -24.91
C ALA A 136 -0.44 12.03 -25.00
N ASP A 137 -1.63 11.81 -24.43
CA ASP A 137 -2.73 12.79 -24.46
C ASP A 137 -2.55 13.93 -23.45
N GLU A 138 -2.04 13.65 -22.25
CA GLU A 138 -1.72 14.70 -21.27
C GLU A 138 -0.50 15.54 -21.69
N ALA A 139 0.49 14.90 -22.34
CA ALA A 139 1.65 15.59 -22.86
C ALA A 139 1.32 16.51 -24.05
N LYS A 140 0.31 16.18 -24.87
CA LYS A 140 -0.22 17.07 -25.91
C LYS A 140 -0.96 18.26 -25.31
N LYS A 141 -1.90 18.02 -24.39
CA LYS A 141 -2.65 19.10 -23.72
C LYS A 141 -1.74 20.05 -22.94
N ALA A 142 -0.78 19.54 -22.18
CA ALA A 142 0.17 20.39 -21.45
C ALA A 142 1.10 21.20 -22.38
N LYS A 143 1.49 20.64 -23.53
CA LYS A 143 2.28 21.37 -24.54
C LYS A 143 1.46 22.44 -25.26
N GLU A 144 0.20 22.17 -25.57
CA GLU A 144 -0.71 23.13 -26.20
C GLU A 144 -1.07 24.28 -25.24
N GLU A 145 -1.31 23.98 -23.97
CA GLU A 145 -1.58 24.98 -22.93
C GLU A 145 -0.36 25.86 -22.65
N ASP A 146 0.85 25.29 -22.53
CA ASP A 146 2.08 26.05 -22.32
C ASP A 146 2.46 26.89 -23.56
N ALA A 147 2.22 26.37 -24.77
CA ALA A 147 2.38 27.13 -26.01
C ALA A 147 1.37 28.30 -26.09
N ALA A 148 0.11 28.07 -25.75
CA ALA A 148 -0.91 29.12 -25.72
C ALA A 148 -0.60 30.22 -24.69
N LEU A 149 -0.10 29.85 -23.51
CA LEU A 149 0.31 30.80 -22.46
C LEU A 149 1.53 31.63 -22.87
N LYS A 150 2.51 31.03 -23.55
CA LYS A 150 3.69 31.74 -24.07
C LYS A 150 3.34 32.71 -25.21
N VAL A 151 2.41 32.35 -26.08
CA VAL A 151 1.92 33.24 -27.15
C VAL A 151 1.13 34.41 -26.55
N LYS A 152 0.24 34.16 -25.59
CA LYS A 152 -0.52 35.21 -24.89
C LYS A 152 0.39 36.17 -24.12
N LYS A 153 1.40 35.66 -23.39
CA LYS A 153 2.40 36.49 -22.70
C LYS A 153 3.23 37.33 -23.67
N LYS A 154 3.67 36.78 -24.81
CA LYS A 154 4.41 37.55 -25.83
C LYS A 154 3.55 38.62 -26.49
N ALA A 155 2.26 38.35 -26.75
CA ALA A 155 1.33 39.33 -27.31
C ALA A 155 1.08 40.50 -26.33
N ALA A 156 0.83 40.20 -25.06
CA ALA A 156 0.63 41.21 -24.01
C ALA A 156 1.88 42.10 -23.77
N LEU A 157 3.07 41.54 -23.93
CA LEU A 157 4.32 42.28 -23.76
C LEU A 157 4.62 43.20 -24.95
N ARG A 158 4.14 42.85 -26.16
CA ARG A 158 4.25 43.69 -27.36
C ARG A 158 3.23 44.84 -27.33
N THR A 159 2.01 44.61 -26.88
CA THR A 159 1.00 45.67 -26.72
C THR A 159 1.39 46.66 -25.62
N ALA A 160 1.95 46.19 -24.50
CA ALA A 160 2.46 47.06 -23.44
C ALA A 160 3.69 47.90 -23.87
N LYS A 161 4.53 47.40 -24.78
CA LYS A 161 5.64 48.17 -25.36
C LYS A 161 5.16 49.20 -26.39
N ALA A 162 4.13 48.89 -27.19
CA ALA A 162 3.55 49.83 -28.14
C ALA A 162 2.85 51.00 -27.43
N ALA A 163 2.12 50.75 -26.34
CA ALA A 163 1.48 51.80 -25.55
C ALA A 163 2.46 52.75 -24.85
N LYS A 164 3.68 52.28 -24.52
CA LYS A 164 4.73 53.15 -23.96
C LYS A 164 5.50 53.96 -25.01
N ALA A 165 5.47 53.54 -26.27
CA ALA A 165 6.08 54.29 -27.37
C ALA A 165 5.20 55.44 -27.88
N ASP A 166 3.88 55.35 -27.67
CA ASP A 166 2.90 56.38 -28.06
C ASP A 166 2.74 57.48 -26.99
N SER A 167 3.18 57.24 -25.75
CA SER A 167 3.11 58.20 -24.64
C SER A 167 4.32 59.13 -24.51
N SER A 168 5.32 59.03 -25.39
CA SER A 168 6.54 59.85 -25.35
C SER A 168 6.75 60.74 -26.59
N ARG A 169 5.68 61.17 -27.25
CA ARG A 169 5.75 62.14 -28.35
C ARG A 169 4.95 63.40 -28.04
#